data_AF-A0A969CM61-F1
#
_entry.id   AF-A0A969CM61-F1
#
_cell.length_a   1.000
_cell.length_b   1.000
_cell.length_c   1.000
_cell.angle_alpha   90.00
_cell.angle_beta   90.00
_cell.angle_gamma   90.00
#
_symmetry.space_group_name_H-M   'P 1'
#
loop_
_entity.id
_entity.type
_entity.pdbx_description
1 polymer ?
#
loop_
_entity_poly.entity_id
_entity_poly.type
_entity_poly.pdbx_seq_one_letter_code
_entity_poly.pdbx_strand_id
1 'polypeptide(L)'
;MEGGLIERILDDVENEPGTLPLLEFALTLLWERRSDRQLTHAAYEAIGEVQGALASHADKIYNKFNAAEQQQVQRIFMQLVRAGE
;
A
#
# COMPACT_ATOMS: atom_id res chain seq x y z
N MET A 1 -6.88 -2.97 18.74
CA MET A 1 -6.79 -3.67 17.46
C MET A 1 -7.76 -4.84 17.52
N GLU A 2 -8.42 -5.18 16.42
CA GLU A 2 -9.23 -6.41 16.34
C GLU A 2 -8.34 -7.65 16.52
N GLY A 3 -8.85 -8.66 17.25
CA GLY A 3 -8.09 -9.89 17.49
C GLY A 3 -7.90 -10.68 16.20
N GLY A 4 -6.73 -11.31 16.02
CA GLY A 4 -6.39 -12.03 14.79
C GLY A 4 -5.74 -11.17 13.71
N LEU A 5 -5.70 -9.84 13.87
CA LEU A 5 -5.12 -8.96 12.86
C LEU A 5 -3.59 -9.05 12.82
N ILE A 6 -2.93 -9.28 13.97
CA ILE A 6 -1.47 -9.42 14.03
C ILE A 6 -1.05 -10.69 13.29
N GLU A 7 -1.76 -11.78 13.53
CA GLU A 7 -1.52 -13.08 12.91
C GLU A 7 -1.65 -12.98 11.39
N ARG A 8 -2.71 -12.34 10.87
CA ARG A 8 -2.84 -12.08 9.42
C ARG A 8 -1.68 -11.25 8.86
N ILE A 9 -1.26 -10.20 9.57
CA ILE A 9 -0.13 -9.36 9.12
C ILE A 9 1.16 -10.18 9.08
N LEU A 10 1.37 -11.07 10.05
CA LEU A 10 2.55 -11.94 10.11
C LEU A 10 2.52 -13.00 8.99
N ASP A 11 1.37 -13.62 8.74
CA ASP A 11 1.18 -14.59 7.65
C ASP A 11 1.51 -13.96 6.28
N ASP A 12 1.16 -12.68 6.08
CA ASP A 12 1.40 -11.95 4.83
C ASP A 12 2.88 -11.60 4.57
N VAL A 13 3.73 -11.64 5.60
CA VAL A 13 5.17 -11.30 5.51
C VAL A 13 6.11 -12.49 5.69
N GLU A 14 5.62 -13.63 6.16
CA GLU A 14 6.45 -14.77 6.60
C GLU A 14 7.33 -15.37 5.49
N ASN A 15 7.04 -15.08 4.21
CA ASN A 15 7.64 -15.77 3.06
C ASN A 15 8.48 -14.90 2.11
N GLU A 16 8.64 -13.60 2.37
CA GLU A 16 9.35 -12.71 1.44
C GLU A 16 10.48 -11.89 2.09
N PRO A 17 11.76 -12.19 1.79
CA PRO A 17 12.88 -11.38 2.25
C PRO A 17 12.81 -9.98 1.61
N GLY A 18 12.91 -8.94 2.44
CA GLY A 18 12.85 -7.54 1.99
C GLY A 18 11.48 -6.89 2.10
N THR A 19 10.51 -7.53 2.75
CA THR A 19 9.16 -6.99 2.99
C THR A 19 9.07 -5.93 4.08
N LEU A 20 10.10 -5.75 4.92
CA LEU A 20 10.03 -4.83 6.06
C LEU A 20 9.64 -3.38 5.66
N PRO A 21 10.22 -2.77 4.61
CA PRO A 21 9.78 -1.44 4.17
C PRO A 21 8.32 -1.41 3.68
N LEU A 22 7.86 -2.48 3.03
CA LEU A 22 6.47 -2.59 2.57
C LEU A 22 5.50 -2.77 3.75
N LEU A 23 5.90 -3.55 4.75
CA LEU A 23 5.17 -3.71 6.00
C LEU A 23 5.06 -2.38 6.76
N GLU A 24 6.15 -1.63 6.90
CA GLU A 24 6.14 -0.30 7.52
C GLU A 24 5.17 0.66 6.80
N PHE A 25 5.17 0.63 5.48
CA PHE A 25 4.25 1.41 4.66
C PHE A 25 2.80 0.99 4.90
N ALA A 26 2.51 -0.32 4.86
CA ALA A 26 1.17 -0.86 5.11
C ALA A 26 0.66 -0.52 6.52
N LEU A 27 1.50 -0.65 7.54
CA LEU A 27 1.17 -0.28 8.92
C LEU A 27 0.91 1.21 9.09
N THR A 28 1.66 2.06 8.37
CA THR A 28 1.42 3.52 8.36
C THR A 28 0.04 3.83 7.78
N LEU A 29 -0.31 3.25 6.64
CA LEU A 29 -1.63 3.43 6.02
C LEU A 29 -2.76 2.87 6.89
N LEU A 30 -2.55 1.71 7.50
CA LEU A 30 -3.51 1.09 8.42
C LEU A 30 -3.76 2.00 9.62
N TRP A 31 -2.69 2.59 10.17
CA TRP A 31 -2.79 3.55 11.27
C TRP A 31 -3.58 4.80 10.87
N GLU A 32 -3.34 5.36 9.69
CA GLU A 32 -4.09 6.51 9.17
C GLU A 32 -5.58 6.21 8.98
N ARG A 33 -5.94 4.98 8.61
CA ARG A 33 -7.33 4.53 8.39
C ARG A 33 -8.03 3.96 9.61
N ARG A 34 -7.40 3.97 10.78
CA ARG A 34 -8.01 3.46 12.02
C ARG A 34 -9.34 4.17 12.31
N SER A 35 -10.38 3.40 12.65
CA SER A 35 -11.67 3.94 13.10
C SER A 35 -11.76 3.82 14.61
N ASP A 36 -12.24 4.85 15.30
CA ASP A 36 -12.47 4.81 16.76
C ASP A 36 -11.24 4.37 17.57
N ARG A 37 -10.04 4.71 17.09
CA ARG A 37 -8.73 4.31 17.64
C ARG A 37 -8.47 2.79 17.57
N GLN A 38 -9.23 2.06 16.78
CA GLN A 38 -9.08 0.64 16.52
C GLN A 38 -8.54 0.41 15.11
N LEU A 39 -7.52 -0.45 15.03
CA LEU A 39 -7.07 -1.04 13.77
C LEU A 39 -7.96 -2.25 13.50
N THR A 40 -8.56 -2.29 12.31
CA THR A 40 -9.58 -3.27 11.95
C THR A 40 -9.15 -4.05 10.71
N HIS A 41 -9.67 -5.27 10.58
CA HIS A 41 -9.55 -6.09 9.38
C HIS A 41 -10.09 -5.36 8.16
N ALA A 42 -11.22 -4.67 8.30
CA ALA A 42 -11.81 -3.89 7.20
C ALA A 42 -10.85 -2.77 6.71
N ALA A 43 -10.17 -2.07 7.63
CA ALA A 43 -9.19 -1.06 7.25
C ALA A 43 -7.95 -1.68 6.58
N TYR A 44 -7.53 -2.87 7.06
CA TYR A 44 -6.43 -3.64 6.50
C TYR A 44 -6.72 -4.13 5.08
N GLU A 45 -7.90 -4.67 4.83
CA GLU A 45 -8.34 -5.08 3.48
C GLU A 45 -8.49 -3.87 2.56
N ALA A 46 -9.00 -2.74 3.06
CA ALA A 46 -9.17 -1.53 2.26
C ALA A 46 -7.85 -0.88 1.83
N ILE A 47 -6.76 -1.11 2.56
CA ILE A 47 -5.41 -0.72 2.10
C ILE A 47 -4.85 -1.70 1.08
N GLY A 48 -5.40 -2.92 0.97
CA GLY A 48 -4.89 -3.97 0.09
C GLY A 48 -3.91 -4.91 0.78
N GLU A 49 -3.98 -5.00 2.11
CA GLU A 49 -3.08 -5.83 2.93
C GLU A 49 -1.60 -5.45 2.71
N VAL A 50 -0.62 -6.23 3.19
CA VAL A 50 0.80 -5.85 3.02
C VAL A 50 1.19 -5.81 1.54
N GLN A 51 0.82 -6.83 0.77
CA GLN A 51 1.26 -7.01 -0.62
C GLN A 51 0.66 -5.98 -1.58
N GLY A 52 -0.61 -5.59 -1.35
CA GLY A 52 -1.33 -4.64 -2.20
C GLY A 52 -1.31 -3.20 -1.69
N ALA A 53 -0.79 -2.92 -0.49
CA ALA A 53 -0.77 -1.59 0.12
C ALA A 53 -0.22 -0.52 -0.82
N LEU A 54 0.96 -0.79 -1.41
CA LEU A 54 1.65 0.17 -2.26
C LEU A 54 0.91 0.41 -3.58
N ALA A 55 0.50 -0.66 -4.27
CA ALA A 55 -0.23 -0.56 -5.53
C ALA A 55 -1.59 0.14 -5.35
N SER A 56 -2.36 -0.27 -4.34
CA SER A 56 -3.65 0.35 -4.00
C SER A 56 -3.52 1.84 -3.67
N HIS A 57 -2.46 2.23 -2.97
CA HIS A 57 -2.18 3.64 -2.68
C HIS A 57 -1.79 4.41 -3.95
N ALA A 58 -0.91 3.84 -4.77
CA ALA A 58 -0.49 4.44 -6.04
C ALA A 58 -1.68 4.62 -6.99
N ASP A 59 -2.53 3.61 -7.14
CA ASP A 59 -3.75 3.66 -7.97
C ASP A 59 -4.72 4.73 -7.48
N LYS A 60 -4.91 4.87 -6.17
CA LYS A 60 -5.75 5.92 -5.59
C LYS A 60 -5.24 7.32 -5.90
N ILE A 61 -3.92 7.51 -6.01
CA ILE A 61 -3.34 8.79 -6.43
C ILE A 61 -3.46 8.95 -7.95
N TYR A 62 -3.11 7.92 -8.71
CA TYR A 62 -3.12 7.92 -10.16
C TYR A 62 -4.52 8.21 -10.74
N ASN A 63 -5.55 7.62 -10.14
CA ASN A 63 -6.94 7.79 -10.56
C ASN A 63 -7.53 9.17 -10.24
N LYS A 64 -6.82 10.04 -9.52
CA LYS A 64 -7.23 11.46 -9.33
C LYS A 64 -6.91 12.33 -10.54
N PHE A 65 -6.01 11.87 -11.42
CA PHE A 65 -5.61 12.58 -12.61
C PHE A 65 -6.61 12.38 -13.76
N ASN A 66 -6.75 13.39 -14.62
CA ASN A 66 -7.47 13.24 -15.88
C ASN A 66 -6.64 12.44 -16.92
N ALA A 67 -7.25 12.07 -18.05
CA ALA A 67 -6.59 11.23 -19.05
C ALA A 67 -5.26 11.81 -19.59
N ALA A 68 -5.17 13.14 -19.77
CA ALA A 68 -3.94 13.77 -20.26
C ALA A 68 -2.84 13.76 -19.19
N GLU A 69 -3.19 14.03 -17.94
CA GLU A 69 -2.29 13.96 -16.79
C GLU A 69 -1.81 12.53 -16.53
N GLN A 70 -2.69 11.54 -16.64
CA GLN A 70 -2.36 10.11 -16.52
C GLN A 70 -1.31 9.68 -17.54
N GLN A 71 -1.41 10.14 -18.79
CA GLN A 71 -0.38 9.90 -19.82
C GLN A 71 0.95 10.59 -19.48
N GLN A 72 0.91 11.78 -18.87
CA GLN A 72 2.12 12.46 -18.43
C GLN A 72 2.80 11.71 -17.27
N VAL A 73 2.04 11.25 -16.28
CA VAL A 73 2.56 10.48 -15.13
C VAL A 73 3.18 9.16 -15.60
N GLN A 74 2.56 8.43 -16.52
CA GLN A 74 3.15 7.22 -17.11
C GLN A 74 4.50 7.49 -17.77
N ARG A 75 4.62 8.59 -18.52
CA ARG A 75 5.88 8.98 -19.15
C ARG A 75 6.98 9.24 -18.12
N ILE A 76 6.65 9.91 -17.01
CA ILE A 76 7.59 10.20 -15.92
C ILE A 76 8.04 8.89 -15.25
N PHE A 77 7.10 8.00 -14.89
CA PHE A 77 7.43 6.72 -14.26
C PHE A 77 8.34 5.85 -15.14
N MET A 78 8.07 5.77 -16.44
CA MET A 78 8.95 5.06 -17.37
C MET A 78 10.37 5.65 -17.44
N GLN A 79 10.52 6.96 -17.27
CA GLN A 79 11.84 7.60 -17.23
C GLN A 79 12.56 7.33 -15.90
N LEU A 80 11.86 7.33 -14.77
CA LEU A 80 12.43 7.06 -13.45
C LEU A 80 12.93 5.62 -13.31
N VAL A 81 12.20 4.64 -13.84
CA VAL A 81 12.64 3.23 -13.83
C VAL A 81 13.91 3.04 -14.65
N ARG A 82 14.00 3.70 -15.82
CA ARG A 82 15.19 3.62 -16.70
C ARG A 82 16.42 4.33 -16.13
N ALA A 83 16.23 5.36 -15.31
CA ALA A 83 17.34 6.10 -14.69
C ALA A 83 17.91 5.39 -13.44
N GLY A 84 17.26 4.32 -12.97
CA GLY A 84 17.73 3.48 -11.87
C GLY A 84 18.66 2.35 -12.28
N GLU A 85 19.00 2.24 -13.58
CA GLU A 85 19.98 1.30 -14.14
C GLU A 85 21.31 2.00 -14.47
#